data_AF-A0A7V5E2B4-F1
#
_entry.id   AF-A0A7V5E2B4-F1
#
_cell.length_a   1.000
_cell.length_b   1.000
_cell.length_c   1.000
_cell.angle_alpha   90.00
_cell.angle_beta   90.00
_cell.angle_gamma   90.00
#
_symmetry.space_group_name_H-M   'P 1'
#
loop_
_entity.id
_entity.type
_entity.pdbx_description
1 polymer ?
#
loop_
_entity_poly.entity_id
_entity_poly.type
_entity_poly.pdbx_seq_one_letter_code
_entity_poly.pdbx_strand_id
1 'polypeptide(L)'
;MPRKAVICYAVDMFLLFTGILCALSGFVLMAQGEGGYRGGRNPGFSSVLGLPRHTWERVHEASGIAVTAGAIVHLWLHWRWILQMTKSLLRRRAPQAPVCPPEEHLKDGGGK
;
A
#
# COMPACT_ATOMS: atom_id res chain seq x y z
N MET A 1 -18.21 -19.53 2.37
CA MET A 1 -17.40 -18.32 2.10
C MET A 1 -15.92 -18.70 2.17
N PRO A 2 -15.08 -18.31 1.19
CA PRO A 2 -13.68 -18.74 1.16
C PRO A 2 -12.95 -18.10 2.34
N ARG A 3 -12.73 -18.88 3.41
CA ARG A 3 -12.10 -18.47 4.67
C ARG A 3 -10.79 -17.70 4.49
N LYS A 4 -10.09 -17.99 3.38
CA LYS A 4 -8.84 -17.35 2.94
C LYS A 4 -9.04 -15.86 2.61
N ALA A 5 -10.12 -15.52 1.91
CA ALA A 5 -10.43 -14.13 1.54
C ALA A 5 -10.76 -13.29 2.77
N VAL A 6 -11.43 -13.87 3.77
CA VAL A 6 -11.73 -13.20 5.04
C VAL A 6 -10.45 -12.90 5.81
N ILE A 7 -9.48 -13.83 5.85
CA ILE A 7 -8.18 -13.60 6.49
C ILE A 7 -7.39 -12.50 5.76
N CYS A 8 -7.33 -12.53 4.43
CA CYS A 8 -6.67 -11.47 3.67
C CYS A 8 -7.32 -10.10 3.93
N TYR A 9 -8.65 -10.04 3.94
CA TYR A 9 -9.38 -8.80 4.21
C TYR A 9 -9.19 -8.30 5.64
N ALA A 10 -9.13 -9.22 6.62
CA ALA A 10 -8.86 -8.88 8.02
C ALA A 10 -7.44 -8.33 8.22
N VAL A 11 -6.43 -8.90 7.55
CA VAL A 11 -5.05 -8.41 7.58
C VAL A 11 -4.96 -7.02 6.93
N ASP A 12 -5.66 -6.79 5.82
CA ASP A 12 -5.71 -5.50 5.15
C ASP A 12 -6.37 -4.42 6.02
N MET A 13 -7.54 -4.70 6.60
CA MET A 13 -8.22 -3.83 7.57
C MET A 13 -7.33 -3.51 8.78
N PHE A 14 -6.64 -4.52 9.32
CA PHE A 14 -5.71 -4.32 10.43
C PHE A 14 -4.54 -3.41 10.03
N LEU A 15 -4.00 -3.59 8.83
CA LEU A 15 -2.93 -2.75 8.31
C LEU A 15 -3.37 -1.30 8.12
N LEU A 16 -4.55 -1.11 7.56
CA LEU A 16 -5.15 0.20 7.31
C LEU A 16 -5.41 0.92 8.65
N PHE A 17 -5.94 0.20 9.63
CA PHE A 17 -6.16 0.74 10.98
C PHE A 17 -4.86 1.13 11.68
N THR A 18 -3.86 0.25 11.67
CA THR A 18 -2.56 0.51 12.31
C THR A 18 -1.82 1.65 11.57
N GLY A 19 -1.96 1.72 10.24
CA GLY A 19 -1.44 2.80 9.41
C GLY A 19 -2.07 4.15 9.74
N ILE A 20 -3.39 4.19 9.93
CA ILE A 20 -4.10 5.40 10.37
C ILE A 20 -3.60 5.85 11.74
N LEU A 21 -3.41 4.94 12.71
CA LEU A 21 -2.85 5.28 14.03
C LEU A 21 -1.41 5.81 13.95
N CYS A 22 -0.58 5.23 13.09
CA CYS A 22 0.78 5.71 12.83
C CYS A 22 0.78 7.10 12.17
N ALA A 23 -0.13 7.35 11.23
CA ALA A 23 -0.30 8.65 10.58
C ALA A 23 -0.81 9.72 11.56
N LEU A 24 -1.79 9.39 12.40
CA LEU A 24 -2.31 10.28 13.44
C LEU A 24 -1.22 10.64 14.47
N SER A 25 -0.47 9.65 14.96
CA SER A 25 0.64 9.91 15.90
C SER A 25 1.76 10.74 15.26
N GLY A 26 2.10 10.47 14.00
CA GLY A 26 3.07 11.28 13.24
C GLY A 26 2.59 12.72 12.99
N PHE A 27 1.30 12.89 12.71
CA PHE A 27 0.69 14.22 12.56
C PHE A 27 0.71 15.01 13.87
N VAL A 28 0.48 14.36 15.01
CA VAL A 28 0.64 14.97 16.35
C VAL A 28 2.08 15.39 16.59
N LEU A 29 3.07 14.56 16.25
CA LEU A 29 4.49 14.92 16.36
C LEU A 29 4.89 16.06 15.42
N MET A 30 4.33 16.10 14.21
CA MET A 30 4.55 17.18 13.25
C MET A 30 3.96 18.50 13.77
N ALA A 31 2.77 18.46 14.38
CA ALA A 31 2.16 19.62 15.04
C ALA A 31 2.93 20.09 16.28
N GLN A 32 3.74 19.22 16.89
CA GLN A 32 4.67 19.56 17.99
C GLN A 32 6.00 20.18 17.50
N GLY A 33 6.20 20.29 16.18
CA GLY A 33 7.41 20.82 15.57
C GLY A 33 8.55 19.79 15.49
N GLU A 34 9.24 19.81 14.34
CA GLU A 34 10.42 18.99 14.09
C GLU A 34 11.48 19.22 15.18
N GLY A 35 12.21 18.16 15.54
CA GLY A 35 13.39 18.24 16.40
C GLY A 35 14.58 18.96 15.73
N GLY A 36 14.34 20.08 15.03
CA GLY A 36 15.34 20.91 14.37
C GLY A 36 15.84 22.05 15.27
N TYR A 37 17.17 22.14 15.42
CA TYR A 37 17.99 23.01 16.28
C TYR A 37 17.66 22.97 17.79
N ARG A 38 18.50 22.24 18.55
CA ARG A 38 18.45 21.98 20.02
C ARG A 38 17.43 20.94 20.50
N GLY A 39 17.19 19.87 19.75
CA GLY A 39 16.66 18.61 20.30
C GLY A 39 15.29 18.71 20.97
N GLY A 40 14.37 19.53 20.44
CA GLY A 40 13.00 19.63 20.96
C GLY A 40 12.88 20.43 22.27
N ARG A 41 13.90 21.22 22.63
CA ARG A 41 13.87 22.09 23.81
C ARG A 41 13.09 23.39 23.55
N ASN A 42 11.83 23.25 23.12
CA ASN A 42 10.88 24.36 23.05
C ASN A 42 10.06 24.41 24.35
N PRO A 43 10.29 25.37 25.26
CA PRO A 43 9.60 25.45 26.55
C PRO A 43 8.09 25.72 26.44
N GLY A 44 7.58 26.05 25.25
CA GLY A 44 6.15 26.27 25.00
C GLY A 44 5.35 25.03 24.60
N PHE A 45 5.99 23.89 24.26
CA PHE A 45 5.31 22.74 23.61
C PHE A 45 5.75 21.37 24.17
N SER A 46 6.14 21.29 25.44
CA SER A 46 6.60 20.02 26.06
C SER A 46 5.49 18.97 26.25
N SER A 47 4.21 19.36 26.12
CA SER A 47 3.06 18.47 26.38
C SER A 47 1.85 18.86 25.52
N VAL A 48 1.31 17.90 24.76
CA VAL A 48 0.05 18.01 24.00
C VAL A 48 -0.94 17.02 24.61
N LEU A 49 -2.17 17.49 24.86
CA LEU A 49 -3.24 16.73 25.54
C LEU A 49 -2.84 16.22 26.94
N GLY A 50 -1.96 16.95 27.64
CA GLY A 50 -1.47 16.57 28.96
C GLY A 50 -0.42 15.45 28.97
N LEU A 51 -0.02 14.93 27.80
CA LEU A 51 1.00 13.88 27.67
C LEU A 51 2.31 14.47 27.13
N PRO A 52 3.47 14.04 27.68
CA PRO A 52 4.77 14.51 27.23
C PRO A 52 5.09 13.99 25.82
N ARG A 53 5.84 14.77 25.04
CA ARG A 53 6.30 14.41 23.68
C ARG A 53 6.92 13.00 23.60
N HIS A 54 7.70 12.62 24.62
CA HIS A 54 8.34 11.31 24.68
C HIS A 54 7.34 10.13 24.69
N THR A 55 6.15 10.31 25.27
CA THR A 55 5.11 9.26 25.22
C THR A 55 4.56 9.12 23.81
N TRP A 56 4.32 10.24 23.13
CA TRP A 56 3.87 10.25 21.73
C TRP A 56 4.90 9.66 20.78
N GLU A 57 6.18 9.94 21.01
CA GLU A 57 7.30 9.37 20.25
C GLU A 57 7.37 7.85 20.38
N ARG A 58 7.25 7.31 21.62
CA ARG A 58 7.20 5.86 21.84
C ARG A 58 6.00 5.19 21.18
N VAL A 59 4.84 5.83 21.23
CA VAL A 59 3.63 5.33 20.55
C VAL A 59 3.81 5.36 19.04
N HIS A 60 4.39 6.43 18.50
CA HIS A 60 4.66 6.57 17.08
C HIS A 60 5.67 5.51 16.60
N GLU A 61 6.79 5.33 17.29
CA GLU A 61 7.80 4.32 16.98
C GLU A 61 7.21 2.90 17.02
N ALA A 62 6.48 2.58 18.10
CA ALA A 62 5.81 1.28 18.21
C ALA A 62 4.78 1.06 17.09
N SER A 63 4.02 2.10 16.73
CA SER A 63 3.05 2.03 15.63
C SER A 63 3.74 1.89 14.26
N GLY A 64 4.87 2.55 14.04
CA GLY A 64 5.66 2.45 12.82
C GLY A 64 6.24 1.06 12.62
N ILE A 65 6.74 0.44 13.70
CA ILE A 65 7.19 -0.96 13.67
C ILE A 65 6.03 -1.89 13.34
N ALA A 66 4.87 -1.70 13.97
CA ALA A 66 3.68 -2.53 13.71
C ALA A 66 3.18 -2.41 12.26
N VAL A 67 3.15 -1.19 11.71
CA VAL A 67 2.80 -0.94 10.30
C VAL A 67 3.81 -1.61 9.36
N THR A 68 5.11 -1.48 9.65
CA THR A 68 6.17 -2.07 8.83
C THR A 68 6.08 -3.59 8.81
N ALA A 69 5.95 -4.22 9.98
CA ALA A 69 5.80 -5.66 10.10
C ALA A 69 4.53 -6.15 9.38
N GLY A 70 3.41 -5.47 9.58
CA GLY A 70 2.18 -5.79 8.88
C GLY A 70 2.30 -5.63 7.36
N ALA A 71 2.99 -4.59 6.89
CA ALA A 71 3.16 -4.34 5.46
C ALA A 71 3.96 -5.46 4.80
N ILE A 72 5.01 -5.96 5.47
CA ILE A 72 5.77 -7.13 5.00
C ILE A 72 4.85 -8.35 4.87
N VAL A 73 4.03 -8.64 5.89
CA VAL A 73 3.07 -9.76 5.85
C VAL A 73 2.05 -9.58 4.73
N HIS A 74 1.51 -8.37 4.55
CA HIS A 74 0.59 -8.03 3.48
C HIS A 74 1.22 -8.27 2.11
N LEU A 75 2.43 -7.75 1.87
CA LEU A 75 3.18 -7.96 0.62
C LEU A 75 3.42 -9.45 0.36
N TRP A 76 3.73 -10.22 1.40
CA TRP A 76 3.98 -11.67 1.25
C TRP A 76 2.70 -12.43 0.88
N LEU A 77 1.55 -12.10 1.48
CA LEU A 77 0.25 -12.66 1.13
C LEU A 77 -0.16 -12.30 -0.31
N HIS A 78 0.07 -11.05 -0.70
CA HIS A 78 -0.32 -10.54 -2.02
C HIS A 78 0.74 -10.77 -3.11
N TRP A 79 1.90 -11.33 -2.78
CA TRP A 79 3.03 -11.50 -3.69
C TRP A 79 2.66 -12.17 -5.02
N ARG A 80 1.83 -13.24 -4.97
CA ARG A 80 1.35 -13.93 -6.18
C ARG A 80 0.44 -13.03 -7.03
N TRP A 81 -0.46 -12.27 -6.40
CA TRP A 81 -1.33 -11.32 -7.09
C TRP A 81 -0.53 -10.17 -7.71
N ILE A 82 0.47 -9.64 -7.00
CA ILE A 82 1.37 -8.58 -7.51
C ILE A 82 2.09 -9.07 -8.77
N LEU A 83 2.69 -10.26 -8.75
CA LEU A 83 3.36 -10.83 -9.92
C LEU A 83 2.39 -11.03 -11.10
N GLN A 84 1.18 -11.51 -10.84
CA GLN A 84 0.16 -11.68 -11.88
C GLN A 84 -0.31 -10.34 -12.46
N MET A 85 -0.52 -9.32 -11.63
CA MET A 85 -0.91 -7.98 -12.05
C MET A 85 0.21 -7.30 -12.84
N THR A 86 1.45 -7.34 -12.37
CA THR A 86 2.62 -6.81 -13.08
C THR A 86 2.80 -7.49 -14.45
N LYS A 87 2.64 -8.82 -14.51
CA LYS A 87 2.66 -9.55 -15.79
C LYS A 87 1.50 -9.15 -16.70
N SER A 88 0.30 -8.94 -16.16
CA SER A 88 -0.86 -8.47 -16.92
C SER A 88 -0.65 -7.07 -17.49
N LEU A 89 -0.15 -6.13 -16.68
CA LEU A 89 0.16 -4.76 -17.11
C LEU A 89 1.26 -4.75 -18.18
N LEU A 90 2.30 -5.56 -18.01
CA LEU A 90 3.37 -5.69 -19.01
C LEU A 90 2.86 -6.32 -20.32
N ARG A 91 1.96 -7.32 -20.22
CA ARG A 91 1.36 -7.96 -21.40
C ARG A 91 0.35 -7.05 -22.12
N ARG A 92 -0.35 -6.16 -21.41
CA ARG A 92 -1.19 -5.11 -22.03
C ARG A 92 -0.37 -4.08 -22.80
N ARG A 93 0.92 -3.94 -22.49
CA ARG A 93 1.86 -3.08 -23.22
C ARG A 93 2.44 -3.75 -24.46
N ALA A 94 2.30 -5.07 -24.62
CA ALA A 94 2.55 -5.69 -25.91
C ALA A 94 1.46 -5.18 -26.87
N PRO A 95 1.84 -4.53 -27.99
CA PRO A 95 0.87 -4.17 -29.01
C PRO A 95 0.18 -5.46 -29.43
N GLN A 96 -1.14 -5.53 -29.22
CA GLN A 96 -1.94 -6.51 -29.90
C GLN A 96 -1.75 -6.19 -31.38
N ALA A 97 -0.89 -6.94 -32.05
CA ALA A 97 -0.78 -6.85 -33.50
C ALA A 97 -2.21 -7.01 -34.04
N PRO A 98 -2.67 -6.13 -34.94
CA PRO A 98 -4.00 -6.27 -35.49
C PRO A 98 -4.08 -7.67 -36.09
N VAL A 99 -5.00 -8.48 -35.58
CA VAL A 99 -5.34 -9.76 -36.19
C VAL A 99 -5.97 -9.38 -37.52
N CYS A 100 -5.18 -9.40 -38.60
CA CYS A 100 -5.75 -9.38 -39.93
C CYS A 100 -6.70 -10.59 -40.01
N PRO A 101 -7.99 -10.38 -40.33
CA PRO A 101 -8.89 -11.48 -40.60
C PRO A 101 -8.27 -12.39 -41.65
N PRO A 102 -8.36 -13.73 -41.51
CA PRO A 102 -7.92 -14.63 -42.56
C PRO A 102 -8.72 -14.35 -43.84
N GLU A 103 -8.04 -14.34 -45.00
CA GLU A 103 -8.65 -14.21 -46.32
C GLU A 103 -9.49 -15.45 -46.68
N GLU A 104 -10.70 -15.57 -46.13
CA GLU A 104 -11.60 -16.73 -46.35
C GLU A 104 -12.69 -16.48 -47.41
N HIS A 105 -12.56 -15.46 -48.25
CA HIS A 105 -13.62 -15.12 -49.23
C HIS A 105 -13.20 -14.85 -50.67
N LEU A 106 -11.99 -15.24 -51.10
CA LEU A 106 -11.57 -15.10 -52.51
C LEU A 106 -11.01 -16.39 -53.13
N LYS A 107 -11.60 -17.54 -52.79
CA LYS A 107 -11.44 -18.79 -53.56
C LYS A 107 -12.77 -19.53 -53.63
N ASP A 108 -13.76 -18.89 -54.23
CA ASP A 108 -14.86 -19.63 -54.86
C ASP A 108 -15.25 -18.90 -56.16
N GLY A 109 -15.07 -19.56 -57.30
CA GLY A 109 -15.34 -18.95 -58.61
C GLY A 109 -14.40 -19.33 -59.75
N GLY A 110 -13.71 -20.46 -59.67
CA GLY A 110 -13.20 -21.14 -60.86
C GLY A 110 -14.22 -22.19 -61.31
N GLY A 111 -14.98 -21.91 -62.36
CA GLY A 111 -15.89 -22.92 -62.93
C GLY A 111 -16.90 -22.39 -63.92
N LYS A 112 -16.45 -22.14 -65.16
CA LYS A 112 -17.04 -22.54 -66.45
C LYS A 112 -16.35 -21.80 -67.59
#